data_AF-A0A2E5I6U4-F1
#
_entry.id   AF-A0A2E5I6U4-F1
#
_cell.length_a   1.000
_cell.length_b   1.000
_cell.length_c   1.000
_cell.angle_alpha   90.00
_cell.angle_beta   90.00
_cell.angle_gamma   90.00
#
_symmetry.space_group_name_H-M   'P 1'
#
loop_
_entity.id
_entity.type
_entity.pdbx_description
1 polymer ?
#
loop_
_entity_poly.entity_id
_entity_poly.type
_entity_poly.pdbx_seq_one_letter_code
_entity_poly.pdbx_strand_id
1 'polypeptide(L)' 'MRAIGWSVVAALGFSIGIGLALKVFDMMSTDIEEWEEIKNGNMGVALIFVTLIASVAFLIHKVL' A
#
# COMPACT_ATOMS: atom_id res chain seq x y z
N MET A 1 14.84 15.81 19.25
CA MET A 1 13.86 16.57 18.43
C MET A 1 14.06 16.40 16.92
N ARG A 2 15.30 16.50 16.37
CA ARG A 2 15.55 16.31 14.92
C ARG A 2 15.14 14.93 14.36
N ALA A 3 15.40 13.86 15.10
CA ALA A 3 15.02 12.50 14.69
C ALA A 3 13.50 12.30 14.56
N ILE A 4 12.74 12.89 15.50
CA ILE A 4 11.26 12.84 15.47
C ILE A 4 10.72 13.55 14.22
N GLY A 5 11.29 14.70 13.86
CA GLY A 5 10.92 15.42 12.64
C GLY A 5 11.13 14.58 11.37
N TRP A 6 12.29 13.93 11.24
CA TRP A 6 12.57 13.06 10.09
C TRP A 6 11.68 11.81 10.05
N SER A 7 11.32 11.22 11.19
CA SER A 7 10.39 10.10 11.21
C SER A 7 8.99 10.47 10.74
N VAL A 8 8.52 11.69 11.02
CA VAL A 8 7.21 12.17 10.53
C VAL A 8 7.25 12.36 9.02
N VAL A 9 8.31 12.98 8.50
CA VAL A 9 8.47 13.18 7.05
C VAL A 9 8.54 11.82 6.33
N ALA A 10 9.28 10.87 6.87
CA ALA A 10 9.37 9.51 6.32
C ALA A 10 8.00 8.81 6.33
N ALA A 11 7.24 8.90 7.43
CA ALA A 11 5.91 8.31 7.54
C ALA A 11 4.91 8.92 6.53
N LEU A 12 4.95 10.23 6.33
CA LEU A 12 4.12 10.90 5.33
C LEU A 12 4.47 10.47 3.91
N GLY A 13 5.76 10.48 3.56
CA GLY A 13 6.22 9.99 2.25
C GLY A 13 5.81 8.53 2.00
N PHE A 14 5.91 7.69 3.03
CA PHE A 14 5.50 6.28 2.97
C PHE A 14 3.99 6.12 2.72
N SER A 15 3.15 6.87 3.43
CA SER A 15 1.69 6.83 3.22
C SER A 15 1.28 7.22 1.81
N ILE A 16 1.96 8.22 1.23
CA ILE A 16 1.73 8.66 -0.15
C ILE A 16 2.16 7.55 -1.13
N GLY A 17 3.32 6.94 -0.93
CA GLY A 17 3.81 5.84 -1.77
C GLY A 17 2.85 4.64 -1.79
N ILE A 18 2.37 4.21 -0.63
CA ILE A 18 1.36 3.13 -0.54
C ILE A 18 0.05 3.54 -1.21
N GLY A 19 -0.45 4.75 -0.94
CA GLY A 19 -1.69 5.24 -1.52
C GLY A 19 -1.66 5.27 -3.06
N LEU A 20 -0.53 5.68 -3.64
CA LEU A 20 -0.34 5.65 -5.09
C LEU A 20 -0.29 4.23 -5.63
N ALA A 21 0.42 3.31 -4.98
CA ALA A 21 0.49 1.92 -5.40
C ALA A 21 -0.90 1.26 -5.41
N LEU A 22 -1.69 1.48 -4.34
CA LEU A 22 -3.07 1.01 -4.26
C LEU A 22 -3.94 1.63 -5.35
N LYS A 23 -3.80 2.94 -5.61
CA LYS A 23 -4.61 3.61 -6.64
C LYS A 23 -4.27 3.12 -8.05
N VAL A 24 -3.00 2.90 -8.34
CA VAL A 24 -2.57 2.33 -9.64
C VAL A 24 -3.09 0.90 -9.78
N PHE A 25 -3.07 0.11 -8.71
CA PHE A 25 -3.64 -1.24 -8.72
C PHE A 25 -5.14 -1.19 -9.05
N ASP A 26 -5.93 -0.43 -8.30
CA ASP A 26 -7.37 -0.19 -8.52
C ASP A 26 -7.69 0.26 -9.96
N MET A 27 -6.84 1.12 -10.55
CA MET A 27 -6.99 1.54 -11.95
C MET A 27 -6.71 0.44 -12.98
N MET A 28 -5.91 -0.57 -12.63
CA MET A 28 -5.58 -1.70 -13.49
C MET A 28 -6.60 -2.84 -13.37
N SER A 29 -7.28 -2.97 -12.22
CA SER A 29 -8.27 -4.00 -11.91
C SER A 29 -9.72 -3.53 -12.07
N THR A 30 -9.98 -2.70 -13.09
CA THR A 30 -11.31 -2.12 -13.38
C THR A 30 -12.47 -3.10 -13.52
N ASP A 31 -12.18 -4.40 -13.74
CA ASP A 31 -13.19 -5.43 -13.93
C ASP A 31 -13.69 -6.06 -12.62
N ILE A 32 -13.08 -5.74 -11.46
CA ILE A 32 -13.38 -6.35 -10.16
C ILE A 32 -13.52 -5.25 -9.09
N GLU A 33 -14.60 -5.26 -8.29
CA GLU A 33 -14.66 -4.39 -7.10
C GLU A 33 -13.96 -5.05 -5.91
N GLU A 34 -12.70 -4.68 -5.67
CA GLU A 34 -11.82 -5.38 -4.72
C GLU A 34 -12.26 -5.22 -3.27
N TRP A 35 -12.81 -4.05 -2.93
CA TRP A 35 -13.29 -3.80 -1.58
C TRP A 35 -14.56 -4.59 -1.25
N GLU A 36 -15.44 -4.80 -2.22
CA GLU A 36 -16.59 -5.71 -2.09
C GLU A 36 -16.14 -7.17 -2.05
N GLU A 37 -15.22 -7.59 -2.90
CA GLU A 37 -14.64 -8.94 -2.87
C GLU A 37 -14.04 -9.26 -1.49
N ILE A 38 -13.27 -8.34 -0.90
CA ILE A 38 -12.70 -8.51 0.45
C ILE A 38 -13.81 -8.58 1.51
N LYS A 39 -14.85 -7.74 1.43
CA LYS A 39 -15.99 -7.77 2.36
C LYS A 39 -16.78 -9.08 2.24
N ASN A 40 -16.88 -9.64 1.04
CA ASN A 40 -17.52 -10.91 0.75
C ASN A 40 -16.66 -12.13 1.17
N GLY A 41 -15.48 -11.89 1.75
CA GLY A 41 -14.61 -12.93 2.29
C GLY A 41 -13.61 -13.49 1.29
N ASN A 42 -13.41 -12.85 0.13
CA ASN A 42 -12.42 -13.28 -0.85
C ASN A 42 -10.99 -13.01 -0.34
N MET A 43 -10.41 -14.03 0.30
CA MET A 43 -9.04 -13.97 0.80
C MET A 43 -7.99 -13.78 -0.30
N GLY A 44 -8.29 -14.19 -1.55
CA GLY A 44 -7.36 -14.03 -2.67
C GLY A 44 -7.06 -12.56 -2.95
N VAL A 45 -8.11 -11.75 -3.07
CA VAL A 45 -8.00 -10.30 -3.28
C VAL A 45 -7.32 -9.63 -2.08
N ALA A 46 -7.66 -10.03 -0.86
CA ALA A 46 -7.00 -9.52 0.35
C ALA A 46 -5.49 -9.79 0.38
N LEU A 47 -5.07 -11.00 -0.02
CA LEU A 47 -3.65 -11.36 -0.07
C LEU A 47 -2.90 -10.57 -1.15
N ILE A 48 -3.54 -10.24 -2.27
CA ILE A 48 -2.94 -9.37 -3.29
C ILE A 48 -2.65 -7.97 -2.70
N PHE A 49 -3.62 -7.37 -2.00
CA PHE A 49 -3.44 -6.08 -1.34
C PHE A 49 -2.33 -6.11 -0.28
N VAL A 50 -2.30 -7.14 0.56
CA VAL A 50 -1.24 -7.33 1.57
C VAL A 50 0.12 -7.47 0.92
N THR A 51 0.21 -8.27 -0.16
CA THR A 51 1.46 -8.49 -0.89
C THR A 51 1.95 -7.21 -1.57
N LEU A 52 1.05 -6.41 -2.14
CA LEU A 52 1.36 -5.12 -2.73
C LEU A 52 1.94 -4.16 -1.69
N ILE A 53 1.27 -4.02 -0.54
CA ILE A 53 1.72 -3.18 0.57
C ILE A 53 3.09 -3.65 1.09
N ALA A 54 3.26 -4.96 1.30
CA ALA A 54 4.52 -5.54 1.75
C ALA A 54 5.67 -5.32 0.74
N SER A 55 5.38 -5.43 -0.55
CA SER A 55 6.37 -5.20 -1.62
C SER A 55 6.83 -3.75 -1.65
N VAL A 56 5.91 -2.80 -1.54
CA VAL A 56 6.23 -1.36 -1.44
C VAL A 56 7.01 -1.07 -0.16
N ALA A 57 6.62 -1.67 0.96
CA ALA A 57 7.32 -1.54 2.23
C ALA A 57 8.78 -2.01 2.13
N PHE A 58 8.99 -3.18 1.51
CA PHE A 58 10.33 -3.75 1.30
C PHE A 58 11.18 -2.88 0.36
N LEU A 59 10.58 -2.36 -0.71
CA LEU A 59 11.25 -1.48 -1.66
C LEU A 59 11.75 -0.20 -0.98
N ILE A 60 10.92 0.40 -0.11
CA ILE A 60 11.28 1.61 0.62
C ILE A 60 12.31 1.32 1.72
N HIS A 61 12.19 0.19 2.42
CA HIS A 61 13.21 -0.22 3.39
C HIS A 61 14.59 -0.35 2.75
N LYS A 62 14.68 -0.85 1.52
CA LYS A 62 15.93 -0.95 0.77
C LYS A 62 16.50 0.41 0.32
N VAL A 63 15.68 1.46 0.28
CA VAL A 63 16.08 2.82 -0.13
C VAL A 63 16.56 3.67 1.05
N LEU A 64 16.05 3.41 2.26
CA LEU A 64 16.42 4.11 3.50
C LEU A 64 17.76 3.59 4.07
#